data_AF-A0A086AAP0-F1
#
_entry.id   AF-A0A086AAP0-F1
#
_cell.length_a   1.000
_cell.length_b   1.000
_cell.length_c   1.000
_cell.angle_alpha   90.00
_cell.angle_beta   90.00
_cell.angle_gamma   90.00
#
_symmetry.space_group_name_H-M   'P 1'
#
loop_
_entity.id
_entity.type
_entity.pdbx_description
1 polymer ?
#
loop_
_entity_poly.entity_id
_entity_poly.type
_entity_poly.pdbx_seq_one_letter_code
_entity_poly.pdbx_strand_id
1 'polypeptide(L)'
;MTQTYLLEWMDLMVTSTLDPNKTDLTMITPVQSKEIIEKATQQTLIIQSQFTIQVFSLTKEKKIKILVGNYYSTLIFLQDKISEINSDNTFCTDNLKEVTTTLIACLGELIAFVESRFANYLSAPFQITEGRTARPLAANYPSGKVLCKLSTDQTALILRASDELKILMSKSMNHLFKTIVPFLSTPNRTDLSYDSMRSKAYVAEERDKEIAIDTLERMIKQIKEY
;
A
#
# COMPACT_ATOMS: atom_id res chain seq x y z
N MET A 1 -18.14 19.27 -5.79
CA MET A 1 -17.82 18.20 -4.82
C MET A 1 -16.47 17.61 -5.21
N THR A 2 -15.46 17.80 -4.39
CA THR A 2 -14.08 17.34 -4.63
C THR A 2 -13.95 15.89 -4.21
N GLN A 3 -14.19 14.96 -5.15
CA GLN A 3 -13.95 13.55 -4.89
C GLN A 3 -12.44 13.34 -4.68
N THR A 4 -12.03 13.17 -3.41
CA THR A 4 -10.62 13.19 -2.98
C THR A 4 -9.97 11.82 -3.19
N TYR A 5 -10.78 10.78 -3.42
CA TYR A 5 -10.34 9.42 -3.69
C TYR A 5 -11.02 8.89 -4.95
N LEU A 6 -10.23 8.67 -6.00
CA LEU A 6 -10.72 8.36 -7.34
C LEU A 6 -11.23 6.91 -7.48
N LEU A 7 -10.79 5.99 -6.62
CA LEU A 7 -11.26 4.60 -6.61
C LEU A 7 -12.46 4.37 -5.66
N GLU A 8 -12.98 5.41 -5.02
CA GLU A 8 -13.99 5.32 -3.94
C GLU A 8 -15.17 4.42 -4.30
N TRP A 9 -15.72 4.58 -5.50
CA TRP A 9 -16.87 3.77 -5.92
C TRP A 9 -16.50 2.29 -6.08
N MET A 10 -15.38 1.98 -6.75
CA MET A 10 -14.95 0.59 -6.95
C MET A 10 -14.57 -0.07 -5.62
N ASP A 11 -13.89 0.68 -4.74
CA ASP A 11 -13.50 0.23 -3.41
C ASP A 11 -14.74 -0.11 -2.56
N LEU A 12 -15.71 0.80 -2.48
CA LEU A 12 -16.95 0.55 -1.75
C LEU A 12 -17.72 -0.65 -2.30
N MET A 13 -17.77 -0.78 -3.64
CA MET A 13 -18.43 -1.92 -4.29
C MET A 13 -17.79 -3.25 -3.91
N VAL A 14 -16.47 -3.35 -3.95
CA VAL A 14 -15.74 -4.59 -3.64
C VAL A 14 -15.69 -4.87 -2.14
N THR A 15 -15.53 -3.84 -1.31
CA THR A 15 -15.28 -4.03 0.14
C THR A 15 -16.52 -4.05 1.01
N SER A 16 -17.65 -3.58 0.49
CA SER A 16 -18.91 -3.48 1.24
C SER A 16 -20.08 -4.09 0.48
N THR A 17 -20.35 -3.66 -0.75
CA THR A 17 -21.54 -4.10 -1.51
C THR A 17 -21.47 -5.58 -1.91
N LEU A 18 -20.30 -6.03 -2.36
CA LEU A 18 -20.06 -7.40 -2.80
C LEU A 18 -19.38 -8.27 -1.72
N ASP A 19 -19.31 -7.78 -0.48
CA ASP A 19 -18.71 -8.54 0.63
C ASP A 19 -19.72 -9.57 1.17
N PRO A 20 -19.48 -10.89 1.01
CA PRO A 20 -20.41 -11.94 1.44
C PRO A 20 -20.65 -11.95 2.95
N ASN A 21 -19.77 -11.33 3.74
CA ASN A 21 -19.93 -11.24 5.19
C ASN A 21 -20.82 -10.07 5.62
N LYS A 22 -21.12 -9.13 4.71
CA LYS A 22 -21.85 -7.89 5.00
C LYS A 22 -23.16 -7.75 4.23
N THR A 23 -23.27 -8.40 3.07
CA THR A 23 -24.41 -8.23 2.16
C THR A 23 -24.90 -9.60 1.69
N ASP A 24 -26.22 -9.78 1.66
CA ASP A 24 -26.82 -10.96 1.05
C ASP A 24 -26.73 -10.88 -0.48
N LEU A 25 -25.72 -11.55 -1.03
CA LEU A 25 -25.39 -11.53 -2.46
C LEU A 25 -26.45 -12.23 -3.34
N THR A 26 -27.38 -12.96 -2.74
CA THR A 26 -28.47 -13.64 -3.47
C THR A 26 -29.56 -12.70 -3.95
N MET A 27 -29.60 -11.47 -3.44
CA MET A 27 -30.60 -10.44 -3.75
C MET A 27 -30.23 -9.57 -4.97
N ILE A 28 -29.05 -9.73 -5.58
CA ILE A 28 -28.63 -8.93 -6.73
C ILE A 28 -29.48 -9.29 -7.96
N THR A 29 -30.32 -8.35 -8.38
CA THR A 29 -31.19 -8.53 -9.54
C THR A 29 -30.40 -8.39 -10.87
N PRO A 30 -30.89 -8.99 -11.97
CA PRO A 30 -30.30 -8.81 -13.30
C PRO A 30 -30.22 -7.34 -13.77
N VAL A 31 -31.13 -6.49 -13.27
CA VAL A 31 -31.13 -5.05 -13.58
C VAL A 31 -29.96 -4.37 -12.86
N GLN A 32 -29.79 -4.65 -11.57
CA GLN A 32 -28.69 -4.12 -10.77
C GLN A 32 -27.33 -4.62 -11.26
N SER A 33 -27.21 -5.89 -11.68
CA SER A 33 -25.96 -6.41 -12.24
C SER A 33 -25.55 -5.62 -13.49
N LYS A 34 -26.51 -5.37 -14.40
CA LYS A 34 -26.27 -4.58 -15.61
C LYS A 34 -25.86 -3.15 -15.30
N GLU A 35 -26.53 -2.48 -14.35
CA GLU A 35 -26.17 -1.13 -13.91
C GLU A 35 -24.75 -1.08 -13.30
N ILE A 36 -24.38 -2.09 -12.51
CA ILE A 36 -23.04 -2.18 -11.92
C ILE A 36 -21.98 -2.36 -13.00
N ILE A 37 -22.23 -3.24 -13.96
CA ILE A 37 -21.33 -3.50 -15.11
C ILE A 37 -21.12 -2.23 -15.94
N GLU A 38 -22.22 -1.56 -16.32
CA GLU A 38 -22.15 -0.32 -17.09
C GLU A 38 -21.37 0.75 -16.31
N LYS A 39 -21.65 0.91 -15.02
CA LYS A 39 -20.95 1.87 -14.19
C LYS A 39 -19.47 1.53 -14.01
N ALA A 40 -19.11 0.25 -13.87
CA ALA A 40 -17.72 -0.18 -13.75
C ALA A 40 -16.89 0.17 -15.00
N THR A 41 -17.44 -0.08 -16.18
CA THR A 41 -16.79 0.27 -17.45
C THR A 41 -16.63 1.78 -17.62
N GLN A 42 -17.66 2.57 -17.29
CA GLN A 42 -17.58 4.03 -17.31
C GLN A 42 -16.56 4.58 -16.31
N GLN A 43 -16.55 4.06 -15.08
CA GLN A 43 -15.60 4.49 -14.04
C GLN A 43 -14.16 4.19 -14.45
N THR A 44 -13.89 3.07 -15.12
CA THR A 44 -12.55 2.71 -15.61
C THR A 44 -11.95 3.82 -16.46
N LEU A 45 -12.70 4.33 -17.44
CA LEU A 45 -12.26 5.43 -18.32
C LEU A 45 -12.06 6.74 -17.56
N ILE A 46 -12.98 7.07 -16.63
CA ILE A 46 -12.88 8.28 -15.79
C ILE A 46 -11.64 8.22 -14.91
N ILE A 47 -11.37 7.07 -14.30
CA ILE A 47 -10.21 6.84 -13.43
C ILE A 47 -8.92 7.02 -14.23
N GLN A 48 -8.78 6.39 -15.40
CA GLN A 48 -7.58 6.56 -16.24
C GLN A 48 -7.30 8.04 -16.57
N SER A 49 -8.34 8.78 -16.94
CA SER A 49 -8.25 10.21 -17.29
C SER A 49 -7.87 11.07 -16.08
N GLN A 50 -8.61 10.97 -14.98
CA GLN A 50 -8.37 11.77 -13.78
C GLN A 50 -7.05 11.42 -13.11
N PHE A 51 -6.67 10.15 -13.07
CA PHE A 51 -5.38 9.72 -12.55
C PHE A 51 -4.22 10.34 -13.33
N THR A 52 -4.31 10.36 -14.67
CA THR A 52 -3.32 11.03 -15.52
C THR A 52 -3.21 12.52 -15.19
N ILE A 53 -4.34 13.21 -15.05
CA ILE A 53 -4.38 14.64 -14.69
C ILE A 53 -3.73 14.86 -13.32
N GLN A 54 -4.05 14.02 -12.32
CA GLN A 54 -3.45 14.11 -10.99
C GLN A 54 -1.93 13.93 -11.04
N VAL A 55 -1.44 12.92 -11.76
CA VAL A 55 0.01 12.68 -11.92
C VAL A 55 0.69 13.87 -12.60
N PHE A 56 0.12 14.42 -13.67
CA PHE A 56 0.71 15.56 -14.40
C PHE A 56 0.63 16.88 -13.63
N SER A 57 -0.33 17.03 -12.72
CA SER A 57 -0.41 18.20 -11.84
C SER A 57 0.68 18.22 -10.75
N LEU A 58 1.30 17.06 -10.48
CA LEU A 58 2.38 16.94 -9.52
C LEU A 58 3.72 17.27 -10.17
N THR A 59 4.48 18.15 -9.51
CA THR A 59 5.81 18.57 -9.99
C THR A 59 6.95 17.80 -9.32
N LYS A 60 6.72 17.23 -8.13
CA LYS A 60 7.74 16.49 -7.37
C LYS A 60 7.65 14.99 -7.67
N GLU A 61 8.70 14.41 -8.23
CA GLU A 61 8.80 12.97 -8.58
C GLU A 61 8.43 12.06 -7.40
N LYS A 62 8.87 12.39 -6.18
CA LYS A 62 8.53 11.65 -4.95
C LYS A 62 7.02 11.61 -4.69
N LYS A 63 6.30 12.71 -4.95
CA LYS A 63 4.84 12.76 -4.81
C LYS A 63 4.15 11.94 -5.89
N ILE A 64 4.66 11.97 -7.13
CA ILE A 64 4.16 11.12 -8.22
C ILE A 64 4.32 9.65 -7.84
N LYS A 65 5.49 9.23 -7.36
CA LYS A 65 5.74 7.85 -6.91
C LYS A 65 4.79 7.40 -5.81
N ILE A 66 4.56 8.25 -4.79
CA ILE A 66 3.62 7.93 -3.71
C ILE A 66 2.19 7.81 -4.24
N LEU A 67 1.75 8.76 -5.07
CA LEU A 67 0.42 8.71 -5.66
C LEU A 67 0.25 7.43 -6.49
N VAL A 68 1.15 7.19 -7.44
CA VAL A 68 1.10 6.03 -8.33
C VAL A 68 1.17 4.73 -7.55
N GLY A 69 2.09 4.62 -6.60
CA GLY A 69 2.27 3.42 -5.76
C GLY A 69 1.06 3.12 -4.87
N ASN A 70 0.45 4.14 -4.26
CA ASN A 70 -0.75 3.96 -3.44
C ASN A 70 -1.92 3.45 -4.29
N TYR A 71 -2.17 4.09 -5.44
CA TYR A 71 -3.23 3.66 -6.36
C TYR A 71 -3.02 2.24 -6.85
N TYR A 72 -1.79 1.92 -7.28
CA TYR A 72 -1.43 0.59 -7.74
C TYR A 72 -1.65 -0.48 -6.66
N SER A 73 -1.20 -0.21 -5.43
CA SER A 73 -1.39 -1.13 -4.29
C SER A 73 -2.86 -1.36 -3.97
N THR A 74 -3.68 -0.30 -4.01
CA THR A 74 -5.12 -0.44 -3.79
C THR A 74 -5.80 -1.21 -4.92
N LEU A 75 -5.42 -1.00 -6.18
CA LEU A 75 -5.98 -1.74 -7.31
C LEU A 75 -5.68 -3.25 -7.19
N ILE A 76 -4.45 -3.62 -6.83
CA ILE A 76 -4.08 -5.02 -6.55
C ILE A 76 -4.93 -5.58 -5.41
N PHE A 77 -5.02 -4.86 -4.28
CA PHE A 77 -5.82 -5.30 -3.13
C PHE A 77 -7.29 -5.55 -3.50
N LEU A 78 -7.91 -4.65 -4.28
CA LEU A 78 -9.28 -4.81 -4.74
C LEU A 78 -9.41 -5.99 -5.71
N GLN A 79 -8.44 -6.18 -6.61
CA GLN A 79 -8.42 -7.29 -7.56
C GLN A 79 -8.33 -8.64 -6.84
N ASP A 80 -7.47 -8.76 -5.83
CA ASP A 80 -7.33 -9.96 -5.01
C ASP A 80 -8.65 -10.27 -4.28
N LYS A 81 -9.24 -9.26 -3.65
CA LYS A 81 -10.50 -9.41 -2.90
C LYS A 81 -11.66 -9.85 -3.80
N ILE A 82 -11.83 -9.25 -4.98
CA ILE A 82 -12.92 -9.63 -5.88
C ILE A 82 -12.67 -11.00 -6.53
N SER A 83 -11.41 -11.41 -6.71
CA SER A 83 -11.05 -12.74 -7.22
C SER A 83 -11.35 -13.84 -6.19
N GLU A 84 -11.15 -13.55 -4.90
CA GLU A 84 -11.57 -14.42 -3.80
C GLU A 84 -13.09 -14.61 -3.80
N ILE A 85 -13.86 -13.51 -3.89
CA ILE A 85 -15.33 -13.55 -3.99
C ILE A 85 -15.80 -14.37 -5.20
N ASN A 86 -15.11 -14.25 -6.34
CA ASN A 86 -15.44 -14.99 -7.55
C ASN A 86 -15.11 -16.49 -7.48
N SER A 87 -14.14 -16.87 -6.64
CA SER A 87 -13.68 -18.25 -6.46
C SER A 87 -14.51 -19.02 -5.43
N ASP A 88 -15.15 -18.32 -4.50
CA ASP A 88 -16.08 -18.90 -3.53
C ASP A 88 -17.39 -19.31 -4.22
N ASN A 89 -17.51 -20.61 -4.52
CA ASN A 89 -18.66 -21.22 -5.20
C ASN A 89 -19.99 -21.17 -4.41
N THR A 90 -20.01 -20.53 -3.24
CA THR A 90 -21.12 -20.49 -2.29
C THR A 90 -22.29 -19.58 -2.71
N PHE A 91 -22.08 -18.65 -3.65
CA PHE A 91 -23.10 -17.66 -4.06
C PHE A 91 -23.26 -17.62 -5.60
N CYS A 92 -23.54 -18.77 -6.22
CA CYS A 92 -23.57 -18.91 -7.67
C CYS A 92 -24.92 -18.47 -8.29
N THR A 93 -25.19 -17.17 -8.36
CA THR A 93 -26.14 -16.62 -9.34
C THR A 93 -25.35 -16.18 -10.58
N ASP A 94 -25.84 -16.48 -11.78
CA ASP A 94 -25.16 -16.11 -13.03
C ASP A 94 -24.86 -14.60 -13.11
N ASN A 95 -25.76 -13.80 -12.54
CA ASN A 95 -25.63 -12.34 -12.46
C ASN A 95 -24.43 -11.90 -11.60
N LEU A 96 -24.19 -12.54 -10.46
CA LEU A 96 -23.07 -12.19 -9.58
C LEU A 96 -21.74 -12.53 -10.27
N LYS A 97 -21.66 -13.71 -10.91
CA LYS A 97 -20.48 -14.12 -11.67
C LYS A 97 -20.15 -13.17 -12.81
N GLU A 98 -21.16 -12.67 -13.50
CA GLU A 98 -20.98 -11.68 -14.57
C GLU A 98 -20.41 -10.36 -14.03
N VAL A 99 -20.96 -9.87 -12.91
CA VAL A 99 -20.49 -8.65 -12.23
C VAL A 99 -19.06 -8.80 -11.73
N THR A 100 -18.74 -9.87 -11.01
CA THR A 100 -17.39 -10.11 -10.47
C THR A 100 -16.38 -10.26 -11.59
N THR A 101 -16.71 -11.01 -12.65
CA THR A 101 -15.83 -11.20 -13.82
C THR A 101 -15.54 -9.87 -14.52
N THR A 102 -16.56 -9.03 -14.69
CA THR A 102 -16.39 -7.71 -15.30
C THR A 102 -15.57 -6.78 -14.41
N LEU A 103 -15.81 -6.77 -13.09
CA LEU A 103 -15.02 -5.97 -12.16
C LEU A 103 -13.55 -6.41 -12.13
N ILE A 104 -13.27 -7.71 -12.17
CA ILE A 104 -11.91 -8.25 -12.31
C ILE A 104 -11.25 -7.72 -13.59
N ALA A 105 -11.97 -7.74 -14.71
CA ALA A 105 -11.47 -7.23 -15.99
C ALA A 105 -11.19 -5.71 -15.93
N CYS A 106 -12.11 -4.91 -15.39
CA CYS A 106 -11.93 -3.46 -15.21
C CYS A 106 -10.74 -3.13 -14.30
N LEU A 107 -10.60 -3.82 -13.16
CA LEU A 107 -9.45 -3.63 -12.26
C LEU A 107 -8.15 -4.05 -12.94
N GLY A 108 -8.15 -5.17 -13.67
CA GLY A 108 -7.00 -5.62 -14.46
C GLY A 108 -6.60 -4.62 -15.54
N GLU A 109 -7.56 -3.99 -16.21
CA GLU A 109 -7.31 -2.92 -17.18
C GLU A 109 -6.65 -1.70 -16.51
N LEU A 110 -7.15 -1.28 -15.34
CA LEU A 110 -6.56 -0.18 -14.58
C LEU A 110 -5.13 -0.49 -14.12
N ILE A 111 -4.88 -1.73 -13.68
CA ILE A 111 -3.54 -2.19 -13.31
C ILE A 111 -2.61 -2.13 -14.51
N ALA A 112 -3.00 -2.74 -15.64
CA ALA A 112 -2.21 -2.73 -16.86
C ALA A 112 -1.96 -1.31 -17.40
N PHE A 113 -2.94 -0.41 -17.26
CA PHE A 113 -2.79 1.00 -17.57
C PHE A 113 -1.74 1.67 -16.69
N VAL A 114 -1.77 1.44 -15.37
CA VAL A 114 -0.79 2.00 -14.43
C VAL A 114 0.60 1.43 -14.70
N GLU A 115 0.72 0.11 -14.90
CA GLU A 115 1.99 -0.56 -15.25
C GLU A 115 2.57 -0.03 -16.55
N SER A 116 1.80 0.00 -17.63
CA SER A 116 2.31 0.42 -18.95
C SER A 116 2.73 1.89 -18.99
N ARG A 117 1.95 2.78 -18.35
CA ARG A 117 2.17 4.24 -18.45
C ARG A 117 3.09 4.79 -17.36
N PHE A 118 3.16 4.12 -16.22
CA PHE A 118 3.86 4.61 -15.03
C PHE A 118 4.84 3.58 -14.44
N ALA A 119 5.25 2.56 -15.21
CA ALA A 119 6.26 1.57 -14.83
C ALA A 119 7.51 2.17 -14.17
N ASN A 120 7.98 3.34 -14.63
CA ASN A 120 9.17 4.00 -14.06
C ASN A 120 8.96 4.50 -12.62
N TYR A 121 7.71 4.67 -12.20
CA TYR A 121 7.32 5.05 -10.85
C TYR A 121 6.95 3.83 -9.99
N LEU A 122 6.71 2.67 -10.61
CA LEU A 122 6.43 1.38 -9.97
C LEU A 122 7.69 0.52 -9.79
N SER A 123 8.66 0.67 -10.69
CA SER A 123 9.96 -0.02 -10.64
C SER A 123 10.71 0.38 -9.37
N ALA A 124 11.17 -0.63 -8.64
CA ALA A 124 11.61 -0.58 -7.25
C ALA A 124 12.90 0.27 -7.00
N PRO A 125 13.35 0.36 -5.73
CA PRO A 125 13.78 1.60 -5.08
C PRO A 125 15.02 2.23 -5.72
N PHE A 126 15.06 3.56 -5.65
CA PHE A 126 16.21 4.40 -5.96
C PHE A 126 17.55 3.74 -5.55
N GLN A 127 18.30 3.25 -6.52
CA GLN A 127 19.75 3.10 -6.39
C GLN A 127 20.32 4.50 -6.37
N ILE A 128 20.83 4.93 -5.22
CA ILE A 128 21.68 6.10 -5.13
C ILE A 128 22.93 5.76 -5.97
N THR A 129 23.04 6.35 -7.15
CA THR A 129 24.32 6.51 -7.82
C THR A 129 25.20 7.40 -6.95
N GLU A 130 26.03 6.79 -6.12
CA GLU A 130 27.32 7.34 -5.77
C GLU A 130 28.40 6.52 -6.47
N GLY A 131 29.37 7.24 -7.04
CA GLY A 131 30.34 6.70 -7.96
C GLY A 131 31.22 5.61 -7.34
N ARG A 132 31.53 4.64 -8.20
CA ARG A 132 32.73 3.80 -8.24
C ARG A 132 32.86 2.67 -7.19
N THR A 133 32.93 1.48 -7.80
CA THR A 133 33.66 0.26 -7.44
C THR A 133 33.06 -0.71 -6.41
N ALA A 134 32.88 -1.93 -6.93
CA ALA A 134 32.75 -3.23 -6.27
C ALA A 134 31.41 -3.61 -5.60
N ARG A 135 30.62 -4.40 -6.35
CA ARG A 135 29.85 -5.55 -5.79
C ARG A 135 30.82 -6.52 -5.09
N PRO A 136 30.41 -7.31 -4.08
CA PRO A 136 29.17 -8.12 -4.09
C PRO A 136 28.38 -8.00 -2.77
N LEU A 137 27.06 -8.20 -2.74
CA LEU A 137 26.43 -9.51 -2.58
C LEU A 137 24.92 -9.33 -2.77
N ALA A 138 24.33 -10.14 -3.63
CA ALA A 138 22.89 -10.30 -3.72
C ALA A 138 22.39 -10.97 -2.43
N ALA A 139 21.83 -10.19 -1.52
CA ALA A 139 20.96 -10.73 -0.48
C ALA A 139 19.54 -10.75 -1.07
N ASN A 140 18.97 -11.95 -1.18
CA ASN A 140 17.57 -12.16 -1.52
C ASN A 140 16.69 -11.47 -0.45
N TYR A 141 16.26 -10.24 -0.72
CA TYR A 141 15.24 -9.60 0.09
C TYR A 141 13.87 -10.16 -0.33
N PRO A 142 13.07 -10.69 0.60
CA PRO A 142 11.71 -11.12 0.28
C PRO A 142 10.91 -9.93 -0.28
N SER A 143 10.30 -10.16 -1.44
CA SER A 143 9.39 -9.22 -2.11
C SER A 143 8.38 -8.64 -1.10
N GLY A 144 8.32 -7.31 -0.99
CA GLY A 144 7.31 -6.61 -0.18
C GLY A 144 7.77 -6.01 1.15
N LYS A 145 9.03 -6.17 1.58
CA LYS A 145 9.55 -5.52 2.80
C LYS A 145 10.40 -4.28 2.53
N VAL A 146 10.22 -3.25 3.35
CA VAL A 146 11.05 -2.03 3.37
C VAL A 146 12.34 -2.30 4.15
N LEU A 147 13.49 -1.94 3.57
CA LEU A 147 14.79 -2.03 4.23
C LEU A 147 15.04 -0.80 5.14
N CYS A 148 15.00 -1.01 6.44
CA CYS A 148 15.45 -0.06 7.44
C CYS A 148 16.98 -0.16 7.58
N LYS A 149 17.69 0.91 7.23
CA LYS A 149 19.15 1.00 7.47
C LYS A 149 19.51 1.10 8.95
N LEU A 150 18.57 1.54 9.78
CA LEU A 150 18.71 1.55 11.23
C LEU A 150 18.60 0.13 11.79
N SER A 151 19.24 -0.09 12.94
CA SER A 151 19.11 -1.36 13.66
C SER A 151 17.65 -1.61 14.06
N THR A 152 17.36 -2.85 14.43
CA THR A 152 16.04 -3.24 14.91
C THR A 152 15.64 -2.42 16.15
N ASP A 153 16.60 -2.10 17.00
CA ASP A 153 16.39 -1.43 18.29
C ASP A 153 16.22 0.09 18.08
N GLN A 154 17.01 0.67 17.17
CA GLN A 154 16.87 2.08 16.74
C GLN A 154 15.55 2.35 16.02
N THR A 155 15.13 1.42 15.16
CA THR A 155 13.83 1.53 14.46
C THR A 155 12.67 1.43 15.44
N ALA A 156 12.78 0.55 16.44
CA ALA A 156 11.78 0.39 17.49
C ALA A 156 11.61 1.67 18.33
N LEU A 157 12.70 2.39 18.62
CA LEU A 157 12.67 3.70 19.28
C LEU A 157 11.88 4.74 18.49
N ILE A 158 12.11 4.83 17.18
CA ILE A 158 11.41 5.79 16.32
C ILE A 158 9.92 5.46 16.24
N LEU A 159 9.56 4.18 16.07
CA LEU A 159 8.15 3.76 16.05
C LEU A 159 7.44 4.09 17.35
N ARG A 160 8.11 3.86 18.49
CA ARG A 160 7.59 4.22 19.80
C ARG A 160 7.39 5.73 19.93
N ALA A 161 8.40 6.54 19.62
CA ALA A 161 8.29 8.00 19.68
C ALA A 161 7.17 8.52 18.77
N SER A 162 6.98 7.91 17.60
CA SER A 162 5.91 8.27 16.67
C SER A 162 4.51 7.97 17.19
N ASP A 163 4.32 6.87 17.93
CA ASP A 163 3.04 6.54 18.58
C ASP A 163 2.77 7.40 19.82
N GLU A 164 3.80 7.66 20.63
CA GLU A 164 3.70 8.53 21.81
C GLU A 164 3.36 9.97 21.42
N LEU A 165 3.96 10.49 20.34
CA LEU A 165 3.64 11.79 19.75
C LEU A 165 2.34 11.79 18.91
N LYS A 166 1.65 10.64 18.80
CA LYS A 166 0.42 10.46 18.01
C LYS A 166 0.56 10.83 16.54
N ILE A 167 1.78 10.76 16.02
CA ILE A 167 2.06 10.84 14.58
C ILE A 167 1.55 9.56 13.89
N LEU A 168 1.73 8.42 14.55
CA LEU A 168 1.13 7.14 14.17
C LEU A 168 0.06 6.79 15.20
N MET A 169 -1.17 6.56 14.74
CA MET A 169 -2.28 6.18 15.63
C MET A 169 -2.61 4.70 15.51
N SER A 170 -2.61 4.01 16.64
CA SER A 170 -2.87 2.57 16.75
C SER A 170 -3.71 2.28 18.00
N LYS A 171 -4.44 1.16 17.99
CA LYS A 171 -5.20 0.66 19.16
C LYS A 171 -4.30 0.39 20.37
N SER A 172 -3.02 0.06 20.15
CA SER A 172 -2.01 -0.10 21.20
C SER A 172 -0.60 -0.13 20.60
N MET A 173 0.42 0.07 21.43
CA MET A 173 1.82 -0.11 21.00
C MET A 173 2.07 -1.52 20.42
N ASN A 174 1.47 -2.56 21.00
CA ASN A 174 1.60 -3.92 20.47
C ASN A 174 0.97 -4.06 19.08
N HIS A 175 -0.20 -3.46 18.88
CA HIS A 175 -0.87 -3.47 17.58
C HIS A 175 -0.04 -2.71 16.53
N LEU A 176 0.59 -1.59 16.90
CA LEU A 176 1.47 -0.83 15.99
C LEU A 176 2.63 -1.70 15.48
N PHE A 177 3.34 -2.37 16.41
CA PHE A 177 4.47 -3.21 16.05
C PHE A 177 4.04 -4.41 15.21
N LYS A 178 2.92 -5.08 15.54
CA LYS A 178 2.37 -6.18 14.72
C LYS A 178 1.96 -5.74 13.32
N THR A 179 1.52 -4.50 13.16
CA THR A 179 1.07 -3.97 11.86
C THR A 179 2.25 -3.54 10.99
N ILE A 180 3.28 -2.90 11.57
CA ILE A 180 4.37 -2.29 10.79
C ILE A 180 5.54 -3.25 10.59
N VAL A 181 5.98 -3.95 11.64
CA VAL A 181 7.22 -4.75 11.65
C VAL A 181 7.26 -5.87 10.59
N PRO A 182 6.15 -6.58 10.25
CA PRO A 182 6.19 -7.61 9.21
C PRO A 182 6.65 -7.11 7.84
N PHE A 183 6.45 -5.81 7.59
CA PHE A 183 6.85 -5.13 6.35
C PHE A 183 8.21 -4.47 6.44
N LEU A 184 8.96 -4.67 7.53
CA LEU A 184 10.30 -4.11 7.71
C LEU A 184 11.36 -5.22 7.66
N SER A 185 12.55 -4.86 7.19
CA SER A 185 13.76 -5.66 7.21
C SER A 185 14.96 -4.79 7.57
N THR A 186 16.07 -5.40 7.99
CA THR A 186 17.36 -4.72 8.22
C THR A 186 18.44 -5.40 7.40
N PRO A 187 19.61 -4.77 7.15
CA PRO A 187 20.69 -5.39 6.38
C PRO A 187 21.12 -6.77 6.90
N ASN A 188 20.94 -7.02 8.20
CA ASN A 188 21.37 -8.24 8.88
C ASN A 188 20.22 -9.21 9.18
N ARG A 189 18.95 -8.81 9.03
CA ARG A 189 17.77 -9.62 9.37
C ARG A 189 16.58 -9.30 8.48
N THR A 190 16.09 -10.29 7.73
CA THR A 190 14.92 -10.20 6.84
C THR A 190 13.60 -10.32 7.59
N ASP A 191 13.55 -11.17 8.63
CA ASP A 191 12.38 -11.41 9.46
C ASP A 191 12.60 -10.85 10.85
N LEU A 192 11.86 -9.78 11.16
CA LEU A 192 11.97 -9.06 12.42
C LEU A 192 10.89 -9.53 13.39
N SER A 193 11.30 -9.79 14.64
CA SER A 193 10.35 -10.13 15.72
C SER A 193 9.75 -8.85 16.30
N TYR A 194 8.45 -8.66 16.12
CA TYR A 194 7.71 -7.52 16.68
C TYR A 194 7.73 -7.53 18.21
N ASP A 195 7.69 -8.70 18.86
CA ASP A 195 7.75 -8.82 20.32
C ASP A 195 9.10 -8.37 20.87
N SER A 196 10.19 -8.81 20.25
CA SER A 196 11.54 -8.41 20.64
C SER A 196 11.79 -6.92 20.35
N MET A 197 11.29 -6.39 19.23
CA MET A 197 11.42 -4.97 18.92
C MET A 197 10.69 -4.12 19.95
N ARG A 198 9.45 -4.49 20.28
CA ARG A 198 8.63 -3.77 21.25
C ARG A 198 9.27 -3.75 22.62
N SER A 199 9.75 -4.89 23.13
CA SER A 199 10.37 -4.96 24.46
C SER A 199 11.59 -4.06 24.56
N LYS A 200 12.41 -4.01 23.50
CA LYS A 200 13.62 -3.19 23.45
C LYS A 200 13.35 -1.70 23.25
N ALA A 201 12.24 -1.33 22.61
CA ALA A 201 11.81 0.07 22.56
C ALA A 201 11.59 0.67 23.96
N TYR A 202 11.24 -0.15 24.96
CA TYR A 202 11.05 0.29 26.35
C TYR A 202 12.36 0.42 27.13
N VAL A 203 13.38 -0.37 26.80
CA VAL A 203 14.67 -0.41 27.49
C VAL A 203 15.78 -0.12 26.48
N ALA A 204 15.83 1.13 26.02
CA ALA A 204 16.75 1.54 24.98
C ALA A 204 18.14 1.89 25.54
N GLU A 205 19.17 1.31 24.92
CA GLU A 205 20.57 1.66 25.18
C GLU A 205 20.87 3.10 24.75
N GLU A 206 21.78 3.76 25.47
CA GLU A 206 22.10 5.17 25.21
C GLU A 206 22.63 5.39 23.80
N ARG A 207 23.47 4.47 23.33
CA ARG A 207 24.00 4.48 21.96
C ARG A 207 22.90 4.41 20.90
N ASP A 208 21.87 3.60 21.11
CA ASP A 208 20.76 3.50 20.15
C ASP A 208 19.89 4.75 20.14
N LYS A 209 19.75 5.45 21.28
CA LYS A 209 19.10 6.75 21.35
C LYS A 209 19.87 7.79 20.57
N GLU A 210 21.18 7.89 20.77
CA GLU A 210 22.05 8.85 20.05
C GLU A 210 21.93 8.65 18.53
N ILE A 211 22.02 7.41 18.05
CA ILE A 211 21.91 7.11 16.62
C ILE A 211 20.51 7.43 16.08
N ALA A 212 19.46 7.13 16.85
CA ALA A 212 18.08 7.47 16.46
C ALA A 212 17.88 8.99 16.36
N ILE A 213 18.40 9.75 17.34
CA ILE A 213 18.32 11.22 17.37
C ILE A 213 19.08 11.82 16.18
N ASP A 214 20.35 11.46 15.98
CA ASP A 214 21.15 11.96 14.84
C ASP A 214 20.44 11.69 13.50
N THR A 215 19.82 10.51 13.36
CA THR A 215 19.09 10.18 12.15
C THR A 215 17.85 11.07 11.96
N LEU A 216 17.10 11.34 13.03
CA LEU A 216 15.95 12.25 12.99
C LEU A 216 16.39 13.69 12.71
N GLU A 217 17.52 14.15 13.24
CA GLU A 217 18.08 15.48 12.94
C GLU A 217 18.48 15.60 11.46
N ARG A 218 19.08 14.56 10.88
CA ARG A 218 19.33 14.47 9.44
C ARG A 218 18.04 14.51 8.64
N MET A 219 16.97 13.86 9.11
CA MET A 219 15.64 13.97 8.49
C MET A 219 15.11 15.40 8.57
N ILE A 220 15.23 16.08 9.71
CA ILE A 220 14.82 17.48 9.86
C ILE A 220 15.58 18.37 8.88
N LYS A 221 16.90 18.21 8.77
CA LYS A 221 17.73 18.96 7.81
C LYS A 221 17.25 18.72 6.39
N GLN A 222 17.02 17.46 6.03
CA GLN A 222 16.54 17.10 4.70
C GLN A 222 15.15 17.69 4.40
N ILE A 223 14.25 17.73 5.40
CA ILE A 223 12.92 18.32 5.27
C ILE A 223 13.00 19.83 5.07
N LYS A 224 13.93 20.52 5.75
CA LYS A 224 14.16 21.97 5.57
C LYS A 224 14.63 22.32 4.16
N GLU A 225 15.20 21.37 3.42
CA GLU A 225 15.65 21.55 2.04
C GLU A 225 14.53 21.28 0.99
N TYR A 226 13.34 20.84 1.41
CA TYR A 226 12.20 20.54 0.51
C TYR A 226 11.38 21.76 0.09
#